data_AF-A0A411G739-F1
#
_entry.id   AF-A0A411G739-F1
#
_cell.length_a   1.000
_cell.length_b   1.000
_cell.length_c   1.000
_cell.angle_alpha   90.00
_cell.angle_beta   90.00
_cell.angle_gamma   90.00
#
_symmetry.space_group_name_H-M   'P 1'
#
loop_
_entity.id
_entity.type
_entity.pdbx_description
1 polymer ?
#
loop_
_entity_poly.entity_id
_entity_poly.type
_entity_poly.pdbx_seq_one_letter_code
_entity_poly.pdbx_strand_id
1 'polypeptide(L)'
;KMNQQLTISLVVTVIVGLLALTSVNGFPDGAPVDVCVKERPNQPYHGQFRSQPVNTSPYQIIASSKDYAPGKQISVSIKGDTFKGFFIQARDSRTHAWIGSFATTPNTKVFDECSSVTHADSKDKQEATLIWNSPTKGQGQVYFT
;
A
#
# COMPACT_ATOMS: atom_id res chain seq x y z
N LYS A 1 40.33 5.32 39.68
CA LYS A 1 39.56 4.11 39.30
C LYS A 1 38.05 4.37 39.28
N MET A 2 37.45 4.85 40.37
CA MET A 2 36.00 5.17 40.45
C MET A 2 35.55 6.27 39.45
N ASN A 3 36.28 7.39 39.35
CA ASN A 3 35.94 8.46 38.40
C ASN A 3 35.98 8.00 36.94
N GLN A 4 36.95 7.15 36.58
CA GLN A 4 37.11 6.64 35.21
C GLN A 4 35.96 5.71 34.82
N GLN A 5 35.46 4.88 35.74
CA GLN A 5 34.27 4.05 35.50
C GLN A 5 32.99 4.90 35.38
N LEU A 6 32.82 5.92 36.21
CA LEU A 6 31.69 6.85 36.10
C LEU A 6 31.68 7.57 34.75
N THR A 7 32.84 8.06 34.29
CA THR A 7 32.96 8.72 32.98
C THR A 7 32.62 7.77 31.84
N ILE A 8 33.08 6.52 31.88
CA ILE A 8 32.77 5.52 30.85
C ILE A 8 31.27 5.22 30.81
N SER A 9 30.63 4.99 31.96
CA SER A 9 29.17 4.75 32.02
C SER A 9 28.36 5.93 31.49
N LEU A 10 28.77 7.17 31.79
CA LEU A 10 28.09 8.37 31.30
C LEU A 10 28.19 8.46 29.77
N VAL A 11 29.40 8.26 29.22
CA VAL A 11 29.65 8.31 27.78
C VAL A 11 28.86 7.23 27.03
N VAL A 12 28.83 6.00 27.55
CA VAL A 12 28.04 4.90 26.96
C VAL A 12 26.54 5.23 26.97
N THR A 13 26.03 5.78 28.07
CA THR A 13 24.60 6.15 28.19
C THR A 13 24.21 7.24 27.18
N VAL A 14 25.09 8.25 27.01
CA VAL A 14 24.88 9.33 26.03
C VAL A 14 24.88 8.77 24.59
N ILE A 15 25.82 7.88 24.25
CA ILE A 15 25.90 7.26 22.91
C ILE A 15 24.66 6.41 22.62
N VAL A 16 24.20 5.59 23.58
CA VAL A 16 22.97 4.79 23.42
C VAL A 16 21.74 5.68 23.26
N GLY A 17 21.67 6.78 24.02
CA GLY A 17 20.59 7.78 23.88
C GLY A 17 20.58 8.45 22.51
N LEU A 18 21.75 8.81 21.97
CA LEU A 18 21.88 9.39 20.62
C LEU A 18 21.51 8.39 19.52
N LEU A 19 21.85 7.12 19.67
CA LEU A 19 21.48 6.06 18.72
C LEU A 19 19.97 5.75 18.73
N ALA A 20 19.28 6.01 19.85
CA ALA A 20 17.83 5.84 19.95
C ALA A 20 17.01 6.99 19.32
N LEU A 21 17.65 8.09 18.91
CA LEU A 21 16.98 9.26 18.31
C LEU A 21 16.81 9.17 16.79
N THR A 22 17.08 8.03 16.16
CA THR A 22 16.90 7.89 14.71
C THR A 22 15.41 7.76 14.38
N SER A 23 14.75 8.89 14.15
CA SER A 23 13.43 8.93 13.51
C SER A 23 13.60 8.76 12.00
N VAL A 24 12.99 7.72 11.44
CA VAL A 24 12.88 7.54 10.00
C VAL A 24 11.51 8.07 9.55
N ASN A 25 11.52 9.07 8.67
CA ASN A 25 10.30 9.56 8.04
C ASN A 25 10.04 8.76 6.76
N GLY A 26 8.84 8.21 6.62
CA GLY A 26 8.37 7.64 5.36
C GLY A 26 8.04 8.74 4.36
N PHE A 27 8.21 8.46 3.07
CA PHE A 27 7.81 9.37 2.00
C PHE A 27 6.27 9.47 1.93
N PRO A 28 5.71 10.69 1.77
CA PRO A 28 4.26 10.90 1.83
C PRO A 28 3.55 10.68 0.49
N ASP A 29 4.28 10.51 -0.61
CA ASP A 29 3.80 10.64 -1.99
C ASP A 29 3.42 9.31 -2.65
N GLY A 30 3.31 8.24 -1.86
CA GLY A 30 2.88 6.95 -2.35
C GLY A 30 4.01 6.01 -2.75
N ALA A 31 3.62 4.83 -3.22
CA ALA A 31 4.58 3.88 -3.78
C ALA A 31 5.09 4.34 -5.16
N PRO A 32 6.37 4.13 -5.48
CA PRO A 32 6.90 4.30 -6.82
C PRO A 32 6.36 3.23 -7.79
N VAL A 33 6.44 3.48 -9.11
CA VAL A 33 5.90 2.57 -10.14
C VAL A 33 6.64 1.22 -10.21
N ASP A 34 7.89 1.17 -9.77
CA ASP A 34 8.71 -0.04 -9.74
C ASP A 34 8.17 -1.12 -8.77
N VAL A 35 7.22 -0.77 -7.87
CA VAL A 35 6.52 -1.77 -7.05
C VAL A 35 5.48 -2.57 -7.83
N CYS A 36 5.13 -2.15 -9.06
CA CYS A 36 4.24 -2.89 -9.94
C CYS A 36 4.85 -4.27 -10.25
N VAL A 37 4.28 -5.33 -9.67
CA VAL A 37 4.72 -6.71 -9.91
C VAL A 37 3.77 -7.40 -10.87
N LYS A 38 4.26 -8.08 -11.93
CA LYS A 38 3.38 -8.79 -12.88
C LYS A 38 3.18 -10.25 -12.50
N GLU A 39 4.29 -10.94 -12.21
CA GLU A 39 4.34 -12.40 -12.09
C GLU A 39 3.94 -12.94 -10.72
N ARG A 40 3.86 -12.07 -9.69
CA ARG A 40 3.52 -12.45 -8.32
C ARG A 40 2.43 -11.54 -7.76
N PRO A 41 1.68 -11.99 -6.73
CA PRO A 41 0.74 -11.13 -6.01
C PRO A 41 1.44 -9.89 -5.44
N ASN A 42 0.67 -8.81 -5.26
CA ASN A 42 1.14 -7.64 -4.53
C ASN A 42 1.59 -8.05 -3.13
N GLN A 43 2.79 -7.59 -2.74
CA GLN A 43 3.35 -7.84 -1.42
C GLN A 43 4.23 -6.66 -1.02
N PRO A 44 4.37 -6.38 0.29
CA PRO A 44 5.28 -5.36 0.78
C PRO A 44 6.69 -5.55 0.23
N TYR A 45 7.26 -4.50 -0.35
CA TYR A 45 8.62 -4.50 -0.90
C TYR A 45 9.58 -3.67 -0.03
N HIS A 46 9.53 -3.91 1.28
CA HIS A 46 10.38 -3.24 2.26
C HIS A 46 11.01 -4.28 3.19
N GLY A 47 12.22 -4.74 2.88
CA GLY A 47 12.99 -5.65 3.74
C GLY A 47 12.35 -7.02 3.97
N GLN A 48 12.25 -7.43 5.24
CA GLN A 48 11.75 -8.76 5.63
C GLN A 48 10.25 -8.81 5.94
N PHE A 49 9.54 -7.70 5.78
CA PHE A 49 8.10 -7.67 6.00
C PHE A 49 7.36 -8.52 4.96
N ARG A 50 6.26 -9.14 5.38
CA ARG A 50 5.41 -10.01 4.57
C ARG A 50 3.95 -9.63 4.79
N SER A 51 3.10 -9.94 3.82
CA SER A 51 1.66 -9.74 3.92
C SER A 51 1.11 -10.53 5.11
N GLN A 52 0.23 -9.90 5.89
CA GLN A 52 -0.51 -10.60 6.93
C GLN A 52 -1.60 -11.49 6.30
N PRO A 53 -1.94 -12.63 6.93
CA PRO A 53 -3.12 -13.41 6.55
C PRO A 53 -4.40 -12.56 6.57
N VAL A 54 -5.30 -12.80 5.62
CA VAL A 54 -6.57 -12.03 5.50
C VAL A 54 -7.40 -12.09 6.79
N ASN A 55 -7.41 -13.23 7.48
CA ASN A 55 -8.17 -13.42 8.70
C ASN A 55 -7.60 -12.68 9.92
N THR A 56 -6.37 -12.17 9.85
CA THR A 56 -5.73 -11.38 10.92
C THR A 56 -5.48 -9.93 10.51
N SER A 57 -5.69 -9.59 9.25
CA SER A 57 -5.53 -8.23 8.74
C SER A 57 -6.56 -7.31 9.41
N PRO A 58 -6.16 -6.14 9.95
CA PRO A 58 -7.09 -5.15 10.46
C PRO A 58 -7.81 -4.39 9.32
N TYR A 59 -7.41 -4.62 8.06
CA TYR A 59 -7.93 -3.94 6.89
C TYR A 59 -8.69 -4.88 5.96
N GLN A 60 -9.70 -4.33 5.29
CA GLN A 60 -10.52 -5.01 4.28
C GLN A 60 -10.57 -4.20 2.99
N ILE A 61 -10.52 -4.90 1.85
CA ILE A 61 -10.75 -4.34 0.53
C ILE A 61 -12.12 -4.83 0.05
N ILE A 62 -13.04 -3.90 -0.16
CA ILE A 62 -14.44 -4.20 -0.50
C ILE A 62 -14.73 -3.59 -1.87
N ALA A 63 -15.00 -4.45 -2.85
CA ALA A 63 -15.41 -4.03 -4.18
C ALA A 63 -16.93 -4.10 -4.34
N SER A 64 -17.53 -3.13 -5.04
CA SER A 64 -18.97 -3.11 -5.31
C SER A 64 -19.42 -4.22 -6.27
N SER A 65 -18.49 -4.80 -7.01
CA SER A 65 -18.68 -5.97 -7.88
C SER A 65 -17.34 -6.68 -8.05
N LYS A 66 -17.39 -7.98 -8.31
CA LYS A 66 -16.24 -8.75 -8.82
C LYS A 66 -16.29 -8.95 -10.33
N ASP A 67 -17.47 -8.82 -10.93
CA ASP A 67 -17.69 -9.03 -12.36
C ASP A 67 -17.63 -7.69 -13.10
N TYR A 68 -16.94 -7.68 -14.24
CA TYR A 68 -16.81 -6.53 -15.13
C TYR A 68 -17.25 -6.86 -16.56
N ALA A 69 -17.74 -5.83 -17.24
CA ALA A 69 -18.01 -5.78 -18.66
C ALA A 69 -17.68 -4.37 -19.16
N PRO A 70 -17.51 -4.13 -20.47
CA PRO A 70 -17.04 -2.84 -20.97
C PRO A 70 -17.94 -1.67 -20.53
N GLY A 71 -17.32 -0.57 -20.11
CA GLY A 71 -18.01 0.64 -19.64
C GLY A 71 -18.51 0.57 -18.19
N LYS A 72 -18.29 -0.55 -17.48
CA LYS A 72 -18.55 -0.63 -16.03
C LYS A 72 -17.48 0.11 -15.23
N GLN A 73 -17.93 0.72 -14.14
CA GLN A 73 -17.08 1.19 -13.05
C GLN A 73 -17.36 0.36 -11.79
N ILE A 74 -16.30 0.07 -11.03
CA ILE A 74 -16.36 -0.64 -9.76
C ILE A 74 -15.80 0.27 -8.68
N SER A 75 -16.57 0.49 -7.61
CA SER A 75 -16.07 1.18 -6.43
C SER A 75 -15.29 0.19 -5.56
N VAL A 76 -14.10 0.59 -5.11
CA VAL A 76 -13.21 -0.21 -4.26
C VAL A 76 -12.91 0.60 -3.00
N SER A 77 -13.39 0.11 -1.85
CA SER A 77 -13.16 0.73 -0.55
C SER A 77 -12.12 -0.03 0.27
N ILE A 78 -11.21 0.70 0.90
CA ILE A 78 -10.29 0.20 1.92
C ILE A 78 -10.81 0.67 3.28
N LYS A 79 -11.08 -0.25 4.20
CA LYS A 79 -11.64 0.03 5.54
C LYS A 79 -10.88 -0.74 6.61
N GLY A 80 -11.03 -0.33 7.87
CA GLY A 80 -10.44 -1.01 9.02
C GLY A 80 -9.91 -0.02 10.04
N ASP A 81 -8.75 -0.33 10.61
CA ASP A 81 -7.98 0.60 11.44
C ASP A 81 -7.56 1.85 10.65
N THR A 82 -7.08 2.88 11.36
CA THR A 82 -6.51 4.06 10.71
C THR A 82 -5.24 3.68 9.94
N PHE A 83 -5.11 4.19 8.71
CA PHE A 83 -3.94 3.98 7.86
C PHE A 83 -3.51 5.27 7.17
N LYS A 84 -2.23 5.36 6.78
CA LYS A 84 -1.68 6.53 6.08
C LYS A 84 -1.51 6.30 4.58
N GLY A 85 -1.25 5.06 4.19
CA GLY A 85 -0.94 4.71 2.81
C GLY A 85 -1.55 3.39 2.38
N PHE A 86 -1.66 3.23 1.07
CA PHE A 86 -2.11 2.02 0.40
C PHE A 86 -1.46 1.95 -0.99
N PHE A 87 -1.42 0.74 -1.54
CA PHE A 87 -1.16 0.46 -2.95
C PHE A 87 -2.15 -0.64 -3.35
N ILE A 88 -2.99 -0.36 -4.35
CA ILE A 88 -3.99 -1.30 -4.86
C ILE A 88 -3.69 -1.57 -6.32
N GLN A 89 -3.79 -2.83 -6.73
CA GLN A 89 -3.70 -3.27 -8.12
C GLN A 89 -4.92 -4.09 -8.51
N ALA A 90 -5.41 -3.88 -9.72
CA ALA A 90 -6.52 -4.63 -10.31
C ALA A 90 -6.00 -5.73 -11.24
N ARG A 91 -6.55 -6.94 -11.10
CA ARG A 91 -6.12 -8.10 -11.87
C ARG A 91 -7.28 -8.96 -12.32
N ASP A 92 -7.14 -9.55 -13.50
CA ASP A 92 -8.08 -10.53 -14.02
C ASP A 92 -7.99 -11.82 -13.22
N SER A 93 -9.11 -12.30 -12.68
CA SER A 93 -9.14 -13.44 -11.74
C SER A 93 -8.73 -14.78 -12.37
N ARG A 94 -8.68 -14.88 -13.70
CA ARG A 94 -8.29 -16.10 -14.40
C ARG A 94 -6.82 -16.05 -14.83
N THR A 95 -6.42 -14.93 -15.44
CA THR A 95 -5.11 -14.80 -16.07
C THR A 95 -4.08 -14.14 -15.15
N HIS A 96 -4.52 -13.51 -14.05
CA HIS A 96 -3.73 -12.70 -13.14
C HIS A 96 -3.05 -11.49 -13.80
N ALA A 97 -3.38 -11.20 -15.06
CA ALA A 97 -2.89 -10.05 -15.79
C ALA A 97 -3.47 -8.76 -15.20
N TRP A 98 -2.69 -7.69 -15.23
CA TRP A 98 -3.17 -6.34 -14.94
C TRP A 98 -4.30 -5.99 -15.89
N ILE A 99 -5.35 -5.39 -15.36
CA ILE A 99 -6.55 -5.11 -16.15
C ILE A 99 -7.27 -3.85 -15.69
N GLY A 100 -7.76 -3.09 -16.67
CA GLY A 100 -8.46 -1.83 -16.45
C GLY A 100 -7.55 -0.72 -15.95
N SER A 101 -8.16 0.35 -15.46
CA SER A 101 -7.46 1.54 -14.96
C SER A 101 -8.19 2.12 -13.75
N PHE A 102 -7.49 2.85 -12.90
CA PHE A 102 -8.14 3.59 -11.82
C PHE A 102 -8.46 5.00 -12.28
N ALA A 103 -9.63 5.52 -11.91
CA ALA A 103 -9.91 6.94 -12.08
C ALA A 103 -9.10 7.74 -11.05
N THR A 104 -8.61 8.91 -11.45
CA THR A 104 -7.94 9.82 -10.52
C THR A 104 -8.96 10.36 -9.51
N THR A 105 -8.72 10.11 -8.22
CA THR A 105 -9.46 10.69 -7.11
C THR A 105 -8.55 11.56 -6.25
N PRO A 106 -9.08 12.49 -5.43
CA PRO A 106 -8.26 13.35 -4.59
C PRO A 106 -7.29 12.55 -3.70
N ASN A 107 -6.06 13.04 -3.56
CA ASN A 107 -5.00 12.43 -2.75
C ASN A 107 -4.59 11.01 -3.20
N THR A 108 -4.72 10.72 -4.50
CA THR A 108 -4.26 9.47 -5.11
C THR A 108 -3.33 9.72 -6.30
N LYS A 109 -2.51 8.71 -6.61
CA LYS A 109 -1.63 8.65 -7.77
C LYS A 109 -1.89 7.33 -8.50
N VAL A 110 -2.22 7.41 -9.79
CA VAL A 110 -2.59 6.26 -10.63
C VAL A 110 -1.41 5.84 -11.51
N PHE A 111 -1.30 4.54 -11.75
CA PHE A 111 -0.36 3.92 -12.68
C PHE A 111 -1.13 3.05 -13.67
N ASP A 112 -1.43 3.59 -14.84
CA ASP A 112 -2.16 2.88 -15.89
C ASP A 112 -1.35 1.73 -16.48
N GLU A 113 -0.02 1.85 -16.52
CA GLU A 113 0.90 0.84 -17.02
C GLU A 113 0.85 -0.47 -16.25
N CYS A 114 0.32 -0.45 -15.02
CA CYS A 114 0.18 -1.63 -14.19
C CYS A 114 -1.17 -1.78 -13.48
N SER A 115 -2.18 -1.04 -13.94
CA SER A 115 -3.54 -1.06 -13.38
C SER A 115 -3.54 -0.87 -11.86
N SER A 116 -2.85 0.16 -11.37
CA SER A 116 -2.64 0.40 -9.94
C SER A 116 -2.94 1.83 -9.50
N VAL A 117 -3.14 2.00 -8.20
CA VAL A 117 -3.30 3.30 -7.55
C VAL A 117 -2.69 3.28 -6.15
N THR A 118 -2.06 4.38 -5.75
CA THR A 118 -1.51 4.61 -4.41
C THR A 118 -2.04 5.91 -3.82
N HIS A 119 -1.92 6.07 -2.51
CA HIS A 119 -2.04 7.37 -1.84
C HIS A 119 -1.04 8.40 -2.38
N ALA A 120 -1.36 9.69 -2.27
CA ALA A 120 -0.49 10.82 -2.62
C ALA A 120 -0.28 11.80 -1.45
N ASP A 121 -0.71 11.45 -0.24
CA ASP A 121 -0.41 12.17 1.00
C ASP A 121 -0.28 11.23 2.21
N SER A 122 0.39 11.70 3.26
CA SER A 122 0.59 10.97 4.51
C SER A 122 -0.50 11.23 5.57
N LYS A 123 -1.66 11.76 5.19
CA LYS A 123 -2.74 12.04 6.15
C LYS A 123 -3.37 10.73 6.62
N ASP A 124 -3.82 10.72 7.87
CA ASP A 124 -4.57 9.61 8.43
C ASP A 124 -5.90 9.42 7.68
N LYS A 125 -6.23 8.17 7.39
CA LYS A 125 -7.41 7.74 6.65
C LYS A 125 -8.16 6.70 7.46
N GLN A 126 -9.46 6.87 7.60
CA GLN A 126 -10.39 5.88 8.16
C GLN A 126 -10.97 4.99 7.05
N GLU A 127 -11.12 5.57 5.86
CA GLU A 127 -11.52 4.88 4.63
C GLU A 127 -10.82 5.54 3.43
N ALA A 128 -10.58 4.74 2.39
CA ALA A 128 -10.24 5.23 1.05
C ALA A 128 -11.19 4.61 0.04
N THR A 129 -11.83 5.43 -0.79
CA THR A 129 -12.71 4.99 -1.88
C THR A 129 -12.06 5.30 -3.21
N LEU A 130 -11.91 4.26 -4.03
CA LEU A 130 -11.28 4.27 -5.33
C LEU A 130 -12.30 3.86 -6.38
N ILE A 131 -12.14 4.35 -7.61
CA ILE A 131 -12.98 3.95 -8.74
C ILE A 131 -12.11 3.24 -9.76
N TRP A 132 -12.43 2.00 -10.07
CA TRP A 132 -11.80 1.22 -11.11
C TRP A 132 -12.69 1.18 -12.37
N ASN A 133 -12.10 1.44 -13.53
CA ASN A 133 -12.72 1.40 -14.83
C ASN A 133 -12.40 0.08 -15.53
N SER A 134 -13.44 -0.59 -16.01
CA SER A 134 -13.30 -1.80 -16.83
C SER A 134 -12.54 -1.55 -18.13
N PRO A 135 -11.86 -2.57 -18.69
CA PRO A 135 -11.28 -2.47 -20.03
C PRO A 135 -12.37 -2.24 -21.09
N THR A 136 -11.98 -1.67 -22.23
CA THR A 136 -12.92 -1.37 -23.34
C THR A 136 -13.43 -2.61 -24.08
N LYS A 137 -12.81 -3.77 -23.86
CA LYS A 137 -13.15 -5.05 -24.48
C LYS A 137 -13.06 -6.17 -23.44
N GLY A 138 -13.89 -7.20 -23.64
CA GLY A 138 -13.92 -8.38 -22.79
C GLY A 138 -14.77 -8.19 -21.54
N GLN A 139 -15.07 -9.31 -20.89
CA GLN A 139 -15.85 -9.39 -19.65
C GLN A 139 -15.29 -10.54 -18.82
N GLY A 140 -15.45 -10.47 -17.51
CA GLY A 140 -14.92 -11.48 -16.62
C GLY A 140 -14.95 -11.04 -15.16
N GLN A 141 -14.06 -11.64 -14.38
CA GLN A 141 -13.90 -11.31 -12.97
C GLN A 141 -12.58 -10.57 -12.73
N VAL A 142 -12.65 -9.56 -11.88
CA VAL A 142 -11.50 -8.78 -11.39
C VAL A 142 -11.37 -8.99 -9.89
N TYR A 143 -10.14 -8.99 -9.41
CA TYR A 143 -9.82 -8.90 -7.99
C TYR A 143 -8.82 -7.77 -7.74
N PHE A 144 -8.79 -7.31 -6.49
CA PHE A 144 -8.00 -6.17 -6.06
C PHE A 144 -7.08 -6.59 -4.92
N THR A 145 -5.80 -6.21 -5.01
CA THR A 145 -4.75 -6.58 -4.03
C THR A 145 -3.85 -5.42 -3.68
#